data_AF-A0A7X7U1Z9-F1
#
_entry.id   AF-A0A7X7U1Z9-F1
#
_cell.length_a   1.000
_cell.length_b   1.000
_cell.length_c   1.000
_cell.angle_alpha   90.00
_cell.angle_beta   90.00
_cell.angle_gamma   90.00
#
_symmetry.space_group_name_H-M   'P 1'
#
loop_
_entity.id
_entity.type
_entity.pdbx_description
1 polymer ?
#
loop_
_entity_poly.entity_id
_entity_poly.type
_entity_poly.pdbx_seq_one_letter_code
_entity_poly.pdbx_strand_id
1 'polypeptide(L)'
;MQKHLLKHRQLTSEDVTGFVDRGPPADRAENNQAITVYSNKIVEPSTEGQLKYIETMLNNDITFCTGPAGTGKTYLAVAVAVSMLKKRQIRRIVLARPAVEAGEKLGFLPGDIAAKVNPYLRPLFDAIEDMMDFAQMRKFMELDIIEIIPLAFMRGRTLNEAAIICDEAQNTSGLQMLMVLTRLGHGSKMIITGDITQVDLAANQRSGMVEAMDILRRIDGIGLVELSQRDIVRHRLVQNIVEAYRLRQEAAAQAKKRETS
;
A
#
# COMPACT_ATOMS: atom_id res chain seq x y z
N MET A 1 19.79 -26.97 -18.11
CA MET A 1 19.73 -27.37 -19.53
C MET A 1 20.52 -26.46 -20.47
N GLN A 2 20.17 -25.17 -20.64
CA GLN A 2 20.82 -24.26 -21.60
C GLN A 2 22.35 -24.13 -21.44
N LYS A 3 22.87 -24.03 -20.20
CA LYS A 3 24.32 -23.96 -19.93
C LYS A 3 25.08 -25.26 -20.23
N HIS A 4 24.41 -26.41 -20.20
CA HIS A 4 25.04 -27.71 -20.49
C HIS A 4 25.07 -27.98 -22.01
N LEU A 5 24.00 -27.62 -22.72
CA LEU A 5 23.91 -27.59 -24.18
C LEU A 5 24.98 -26.69 -24.83
N LEU A 6 25.25 -25.53 -24.23
CA LEU A 6 26.31 -24.62 -24.68
C LEU A 6 27.72 -25.19 -24.54
N LYS A 7 27.91 -26.19 -23.67
CA LYS A 7 29.25 -26.72 -23.34
C LYS A 7 29.54 -28.09 -23.96
N HIS A 8 28.53 -28.94 -24.15
CA HIS A 8 28.71 -30.33 -24.60
C HIS A 8 28.00 -30.69 -25.92
N ARG A 9 27.25 -29.77 -26.53
CA ARG A 9 26.57 -29.89 -27.86
C ARG A 9 25.67 -31.11 -28.10
N GLN A 10 25.56 -32.06 -27.18
CA GLN A 10 24.62 -33.18 -27.20
C GLN A 10 24.10 -33.44 -25.79
N LEU A 11 22.91 -34.04 -25.71
CA LEU A 11 22.27 -34.47 -24.46
C LEU A 11 22.16 -35.99 -24.51
N THR A 12 22.69 -36.68 -23.49
CA THR A 12 22.57 -38.13 -23.36
C THR A 12 21.31 -38.51 -22.56
N SER A 13 20.87 -39.76 -22.65
CA SER A 13 19.72 -40.27 -21.88
C SER A 13 19.93 -40.21 -20.36
N GLU A 14 21.19 -40.30 -19.90
CA GLU A 14 21.58 -40.11 -18.49
C GLU A 14 21.48 -38.64 -18.06
N ASP A 15 21.77 -37.69 -18.94
CA ASP A 15 21.58 -36.26 -18.64
C ASP A 15 20.09 -35.94 -18.46
N VAL A 16 19.24 -36.50 -19.32
CA VAL A 16 17.78 -36.27 -19.27
C VAL A 16 17.19 -36.83 -17.98
N THR A 17 17.61 -38.02 -17.56
CA THR A 17 17.17 -38.60 -16.27
C THR A 17 17.69 -37.78 -15.09
N GLY A 18 18.94 -37.30 -15.12
CA GLY A 18 19.47 -36.39 -14.10
C GLY A 18 18.79 -35.02 -14.02
N PHE A 19 18.13 -34.56 -15.10
CA PHE A 19 17.31 -33.34 -15.11
C PHE A 19 15.86 -33.57 -14.69
N VAL A 20 15.33 -34.79 -14.86
CA VAL A 20 13.96 -35.15 -14.46
C VAL A 20 13.90 -35.54 -12.97
N ASP A 21 14.94 -36.21 -12.43
CA ASP A 21 15.08 -36.50 -10.99
C ASP A 21 15.44 -35.27 -10.16
N ARG A 22 16.06 -34.27 -10.79
CA ARG A 22 16.07 -32.90 -10.26
C ARG A 22 14.71 -32.28 -10.54
N GLY A 23 13.71 -32.64 -9.72
CA GLY A 23 12.49 -31.87 -9.60
C GLY A 23 12.79 -30.36 -9.51
N PRO A 24 11.78 -29.48 -9.74
CA PRO A 24 11.97 -28.04 -9.65
C PRO A 24 12.75 -27.72 -8.38
N PRO A 25 13.79 -26.87 -8.44
CA PRO A 25 14.78 -26.75 -7.37
C PRO A 25 14.07 -26.51 -6.04
N ALA A 26 14.04 -27.55 -5.20
CA ALA A 26 13.61 -27.45 -3.83
C ALA A 26 14.68 -26.66 -3.06
N ASP A 27 14.21 -25.72 -2.25
CA ASP A 27 14.94 -24.99 -1.23
C ASP A 27 16.11 -24.12 -1.69
N ARG A 28 15.75 -23.05 -2.41
CA ARG A 28 16.33 -21.75 -2.01
C ARG A 28 15.55 -21.30 -0.78
N ALA A 29 16.24 -21.26 0.35
CA ALA A 29 15.76 -20.79 1.65
C ALA A 29 14.57 -19.82 1.57
N GLU A 30 13.49 -20.19 2.26
CA GLU A 30 12.30 -19.42 2.57
C GLU A 30 12.63 -18.01 3.11
N ASN A 31 12.94 -17.06 2.23
CA ASN A 31 12.69 -15.64 2.51
C ASN A 31 11.19 -15.39 2.23
N ASN A 32 10.39 -15.84 3.19
CA ASN A 32 9.01 -16.29 3.02
C ASN A 32 7.93 -15.19 2.94
N GLN A 33 8.09 -14.14 2.11
CA GLN A 33 7.03 -13.11 1.97
C GLN A 33 6.81 -12.57 0.56
N ALA A 34 7.16 -13.35 -0.46
CA ALA A 34 6.73 -13.07 -1.82
C ALA A 34 5.19 -13.03 -1.91
N ILE A 35 4.65 -11.86 -2.22
CA ILE A 35 3.22 -11.63 -2.36
C ILE A 35 2.84 -11.93 -3.81
N THR A 36 2.10 -13.02 -3.99
CA THR A 36 1.57 -13.40 -5.31
C THR A 36 0.25 -12.67 -5.58
N VAL A 37 0.18 -11.93 -6.68
CA VAL A 37 -1.03 -11.22 -7.12
C VAL A 37 -1.64 -11.88 -8.35
N TYR A 38 -2.69 -11.30 -8.95
CA TYR A 38 -3.35 -11.90 -10.12
C TYR A 38 -2.55 -11.67 -11.40
N SER A 39 -1.86 -10.54 -11.51
CA SER A 39 -0.82 -10.38 -12.52
C SER A 39 0.30 -11.40 -12.26
N ASN A 40 1.03 -11.79 -13.31
CA ASN A 40 2.20 -12.67 -13.18
C ASN A 40 3.38 -12.01 -12.45
N LYS A 41 3.17 -10.85 -11.82
CA LYS A 41 4.17 -10.16 -11.00
C LYS A 41 4.22 -10.80 -9.61
N ILE A 42 5.42 -10.80 -9.04
CA ILE A 42 5.64 -11.11 -7.63
C ILE A 42 6.01 -9.79 -6.96
N VAL A 43 5.28 -9.43 -5.90
CA VAL A 43 5.56 -8.24 -5.10
C VAL A 43 6.34 -8.66 -3.87
N GLU A 44 7.52 -8.07 -3.65
CA GLU A 44 8.41 -8.42 -2.54
C GLU A 44 8.78 -7.16 -1.76
N PRO A 45 8.94 -7.25 -0.43
CA PRO A 45 9.50 -6.15 0.36
C PRO A 45 10.95 -5.93 -0.06
N SER A 46 11.32 -4.66 -0.27
CA SER A 46 12.69 -4.25 -0.61
C SER A 46 13.52 -3.89 0.62
N THR A 47 12.88 -3.71 1.79
CA THR A 47 13.54 -3.33 3.05
C THR A 47 12.98 -4.15 4.22
N GLU A 48 13.75 -4.23 5.31
CA GLU A 48 13.31 -4.85 6.56
C GLU A 48 12.06 -4.17 7.15
N GLY A 49 11.93 -2.85 7.01
CA GLY A 49 10.74 -2.12 7.44
C GLY A 49 9.49 -2.53 6.67
N GLN A 50 9.61 -2.71 5.35
CA GLN A 50 8.53 -3.22 4.50
C GLN A 50 8.18 -4.68 4.83
N LEU A 51 9.19 -5.51 5.13
CA LEU A 51 8.96 -6.89 5.57
C LEU A 51 8.16 -6.93 6.88
N LYS A 52 8.61 -6.18 7.89
CA LYS A 52 7.91 -6.04 9.17
C LYS A 52 6.49 -5.53 8.98
N TYR A 53 6.28 -4.60 8.05
CA TYR A 53 4.94 -4.11 7.72
C TYR A 53 4.03 -5.22 7.18
N ILE A 54 4.51 -6.03 6.24
CA ILE A 54 3.76 -7.18 5.71
C ILE A 54 3.43 -8.18 6.81
N GLU A 55 4.40 -8.56 7.65
CA GLU A 55 4.18 -9.44 8.80
C GLU A 55 3.10 -8.90 9.73
N THR A 56 3.17 -7.61 10.02
CA THR A 56 2.21 -6.95 10.92
C THR A 56 0.80 -7.02 10.36
N MET A 57 0.62 -6.77 9.05
CA MET A 57 -0.68 -6.90 8.38
C MET A 57 -1.24 -8.32 8.44
N LEU A 58 -0.39 -9.34 8.29
CA LEU A 58 -0.84 -10.73 8.33
C LEU A 58 -1.23 -11.17 9.75
N ASN A 59 -0.48 -10.73 10.75
CA ASN A 59 -0.61 -11.17 12.14
C ASN A 59 -1.64 -10.36 12.96
N ASN A 60 -2.11 -9.21 12.47
CA ASN A 60 -3.03 -8.34 13.19
C ASN A 60 -4.33 -8.11 12.39
N ASP A 61 -5.42 -7.84 13.09
CA ASP A 61 -6.70 -7.51 12.46
C ASP A 61 -6.77 -6.05 12.05
N ILE A 62 -6.09 -5.17 12.80
CA ILE A 62 -5.89 -3.76 12.44
C ILE A 62 -4.39 -3.48 12.37
N THR A 63 -3.94 -2.81 11.31
CA THR A 63 -2.56 -2.34 11.20
C THR A 63 -2.54 -0.87 10.86
N PHE A 64 -1.88 -0.05 11.67
CA PHE A 64 -1.53 1.31 11.32
C PHE A 64 -0.11 1.35 10.76
N CYS A 65 0.06 1.99 9.61
CA CYS A 65 1.36 2.24 9.02
C CYS A 65 1.54 3.72 8.74
N THR A 66 2.51 4.34 9.42
CA THR A 66 2.97 5.69 9.11
C THR A 66 4.22 5.62 8.25
N GLY A 67 4.45 6.64 7.43
CA GLY A 67 5.75 6.84 6.80
C GLY A 67 5.71 7.77 5.59
N PRO A 68 6.89 8.24 5.14
CA PRO A 68 7.00 9.16 4.00
C PRO A 68 6.40 8.62 2.69
N ALA A 69 6.10 9.52 1.77
CA ALA A 69 5.72 9.15 0.41
C ALA A 69 6.81 8.33 -0.30
N GLY A 70 6.42 7.23 -0.97
CA GLY A 70 7.35 6.34 -1.68
C GLY A 70 7.96 5.21 -0.84
N THR A 71 7.54 5.06 0.42
CA THR A 71 7.90 3.89 1.26
C THR A 71 7.14 2.61 0.93
N GLY A 72 6.14 2.69 0.04
CA GLY A 72 5.34 1.54 -0.38
C GLY A 72 4.15 1.20 0.53
N LYS A 73 3.84 2.00 1.56
CA LYS A 73 2.77 1.74 2.54
C LYS A 73 1.42 1.33 1.93
N THR A 74 0.91 2.09 0.96
CA THR A 74 -0.38 1.81 0.31
C THR A 74 -0.25 0.67 -0.71
N TYR A 75 0.84 0.67 -1.49
CA TYR A 75 1.10 -0.36 -2.51
C TYR A 75 1.21 -1.78 -1.91
N LEU A 76 1.95 -1.94 -0.83
CA LEU A 76 2.11 -3.21 -0.13
C LEU A 76 0.80 -3.65 0.56
N ALA A 77 0.02 -2.72 1.12
CA ALA A 77 -1.30 -3.03 1.67
C ALA A 77 -2.22 -3.62 0.59
N VAL A 78 -2.27 -2.96 -0.58
CA VAL A 78 -3.06 -3.43 -1.72
C VAL A 78 -2.56 -4.79 -2.22
N ALA A 79 -1.24 -5.00 -2.31
CA ALA A 79 -0.67 -6.28 -2.70
C ALA A 79 -1.10 -7.41 -1.74
N VAL A 80 -1.00 -7.20 -0.43
CA VAL A 80 -1.44 -8.18 0.59
C VAL A 80 -2.93 -8.46 0.44
N ALA A 81 -3.77 -7.43 0.33
CA ALA A 81 -5.22 -7.59 0.15
C ALA A 81 -5.58 -8.40 -1.10
N VAL A 82 -4.95 -8.11 -2.24
CA VAL A 82 -5.15 -8.84 -3.50
C VAL A 82 -4.69 -10.30 -3.36
N SER A 83 -3.56 -10.56 -2.70
CA SER A 83 -3.09 -11.91 -2.41
C SER A 83 -4.08 -12.68 -1.52
N MET A 84 -4.62 -12.05 -0.47
CA MET A 84 -5.64 -12.66 0.39
C MET A 84 -6.91 -13.00 -0.41
N LEU A 85 -7.36 -12.11 -1.29
CA LEU A 85 -8.51 -12.33 -2.18
C LEU A 85 -8.24 -13.51 -3.13
N LYS A 86 -7.05 -13.56 -3.74
CA LYS A 86 -6.61 -14.66 -4.61
C LYS A 86 -6.58 -16.00 -3.88
N LYS A 87 -6.13 -16.01 -2.63
CA LYS A 87 -6.12 -17.18 -1.74
C LYS A 87 -7.48 -17.51 -1.13
N ARG A 88 -8.54 -16.77 -1.48
CA ARG A 88 -9.92 -16.92 -0.95
C ARG A 88 -10.02 -16.79 0.57
N GLN A 89 -9.09 -16.05 1.18
CA GLN A 89 -9.11 -15.76 2.63
C GLN A 89 -10.09 -14.63 2.96
N ILE A 90 -10.38 -13.78 1.97
CA ILE A 90 -11.38 -12.72 2.03
C ILE A 90 -12.25 -12.81 0.77
N ARG A 91 -13.42 -12.17 0.82
CA ARG A 91 -14.38 -12.11 -0.30
C ARG A 91 -14.36 -10.78 -1.02
N ARG A 92 -13.85 -9.71 -0.40
CA ARG A 92 -13.82 -8.37 -0.99
C ARG A 92 -12.68 -7.49 -0.49
N ILE A 93 -12.37 -6.44 -1.24
CA ILE A 93 -11.43 -5.39 -0.89
C ILE A 93 -12.17 -4.05 -0.92
N VAL A 94 -12.03 -3.25 0.12
CA VAL A 94 -12.58 -1.89 0.19
C VAL A 94 -11.43 -0.91 0.38
N LEU A 95 -11.16 -0.09 -0.63
CA LEU A 95 -10.18 0.99 -0.59
C LEU A 95 -10.92 2.29 -0.33
N ALA A 96 -10.56 2.98 0.75
CA ALA A 96 -11.18 4.21 1.16
C ALA A 96 -10.15 5.32 1.35
N ARG A 97 -10.51 6.54 0.96
CA ARG A 97 -9.67 7.74 1.17
C ARG A 97 -10.53 8.89 1.70
N PRO A 98 -10.10 9.62 2.74
CA PRO A 98 -10.84 10.79 3.23
C PRO A 98 -10.79 11.89 2.17
N ALA A 99 -11.93 12.52 1.88
CA ALA A 99 -11.93 13.70 1.04
C ALA A 99 -11.27 14.85 1.81
N VAL A 100 -10.20 15.40 1.24
CA VAL A 100 -9.48 16.56 1.79
C VAL A 100 -9.58 17.66 0.77
N GLU A 101 -9.98 18.85 1.21
CA GLU A 101 -9.96 20.04 0.36
C GLU A 101 -8.49 20.48 0.20
N ALA A 102 -7.78 19.91 -0.76
CA ALA A 102 -6.43 20.31 -1.13
C ALA A 102 -6.46 21.66 -1.88
N GLY A 103 -6.87 22.73 -1.20
CA GLY A 103 -6.86 24.11 -1.71
C GLY A 103 -7.93 24.47 -2.76
N GLU A 104 -8.52 23.50 -3.45
CA GLU A 104 -9.65 23.72 -4.36
C GLU A 104 -10.93 23.13 -3.77
N LYS A 105 -11.98 23.95 -3.64
CA LYS A 105 -13.30 23.46 -3.19
C LYS A 105 -13.79 22.41 -4.18
N LEU A 106 -14.14 21.22 -3.66
CA LEU A 106 -14.70 20.08 -4.42
C LEU A 106 -15.89 20.47 -5.34
N GLY A 107 -16.51 21.63 -5.09
CA GLY A 107 -17.65 22.16 -5.82
C GLY A 107 -17.42 22.63 -7.27
N PHE A 108 -16.20 22.66 -7.81
CA PHE A 108 -15.93 23.34 -9.11
C PHE A 108 -15.68 22.46 -10.34
N LEU A 109 -15.59 21.14 -10.22
CA LEU A 109 -15.46 20.28 -11.42
C LEU A 109 -16.83 20.02 -12.06
N PRO A 110 -17.13 20.40 -13.31
CA PRO A 110 -18.41 20.04 -13.94
C PRO A 110 -18.51 18.51 -14.13
N GLY A 111 -19.64 17.88 -13.77
CA GLY A 111 -19.86 16.43 -13.93
C GLY A 111 -20.61 15.76 -12.76
N ASP A 112 -20.90 14.47 -12.94
CA ASP A 112 -21.42 13.55 -11.91
C ASP A 112 -20.44 13.44 -10.72
N ILE A 113 -20.95 13.18 -9.51
CA ILE A 113 -20.15 13.01 -8.28
C ILE A 113 -18.98 12.03 -8.49
N ALA A 114 -19.19 10.95 -9.25
CA ALA A 114 -18.14 9.99 -9.60
C ALA A 114 -17.01 10.64 -10.42
N ALA A 115 -17.32 11.51 -11.39
CA ALA A 115 -16.32 12.24 -12.18
C ALA A 115 -15.51 13.25 -11.34
N LYS A 116 -16.13 13.82 -10.30
CA LYS A 116 -15.48 14.78 -9.38
C LYS A 116 -14.54 14.12 -8.37
N VAL A 117 -14.87 12.91 -7.94
CA VAL A 117 -14.14 12.16 -6.90
C VAL A 117 -12.99 11.33 -7.51
N ASN A 118 -13.10 10.98 -8.79
CA ASN A 118 -12.15 10.11 -9.50
C ASN A 118 -10.67 10.56 -9.39
N PRO A 119 -10.31 11.86 -9.54
CA PRO A 119 -8.90 12.27 -9.51
C PRO A 119 -8.19 11.94 -8.19
N TYR A 120 -8.88 12.05 -7.05
CA TYR A 120 -8.30 11.81 -5.73
C TYR A 120 -8.19 10.31 -5.39
N LEU A 121 -9.08 9.49 -5.96
CA LEU A 121 -9.04 8.05 -5.82
C LEU A 121 -8.10 7.39 -6.84
N ARG A 122 -7.67 8.11 -7.89
CA ARG A 122 -6.85 7.58 -8.99
C ARG A 122 -5.60 6.81 -8.53
N PRO A 123 -4.82 7.26 -7.53
CA PRO A 123 -3.66 6.48 -7.06
C PRO A 123 -4.02 5.07 -6.55
N LEU A 124 -5.24 4.88 -6.02
CA LEU A 124 -5.73 3.57 -5.58
C LEU A 124 -6.13 2.69 -6.76
N PHE A 125 -6.67 3.27 -7.83
CA PHE A 125 -6.91 2.56 -9.10
C PHE A 125 -5.59 2.08 -9.70
N ASP A 126 -4.61 2.97 -9.82
CA ASP A 126 -3.31 2.65 -10.41
C ASP A 126 -2.60 1.51 -9.62
N ALA A 127 -2.72 1.52 -8.28
CA ALA A 127 -2.18 0.44 -7.44
C ALA A 127 -2.85 -0.92 -7.68
N ILE A 128 -4.15 -0.97 -8.00
CA ILE A 128 -4.86 -2.22 -8.33
C ILE A 128 -4.53 -2.69 -9.76
N GLU A 129 -4.43 -1.75 -10.72
CA GLU A 129 -4.04 -2.04 -12.10
C GLU A 129 -2.68 -2.74 -12.18
N ASP A 130 -1.77 -2.44 -11.25
CA ASP A 130 -0.48 -3.13 -11.17
C ASP A 130 -0.57 -4.61 -10.73
N MET A 131 -1.63 -4.96 -9.99
CA MET A 131 -1.79 -6.26 -9.34
C MET A 131 -2.70 -7.23 -10.12
N MET A 132 -3.43 -6.72 -11.10
CA MET A 132 -4.47 -7.47 -11.81
C MET A 132 -4.52 -7.11 -13.28
N ASP A 133 -4.85 -8.07 -14.14
CA ASP A 133 -5.09 -7.78 -15.55
C ASP A 133 -6.38 -6.95 -15.71
N PHE A 134 -6.40 -6.06 -16.70
CA PHE A 134 -7.48 -5.08 -16.90
C PHE A 134 -8.89 -5.68 -16.91
N ALA A 135 -9.08 -6.79 -17.65
CA ALA A 135 -10.39 -7.45 -17.75
C ALA A 135 -10.85 -8.01 -16.39
N GLN A 136 -9.93 -8.55 -15.60
CA GLN A 136 -10.23 -9.09 -14.29
C GLN A 136 -10.54 -7.98 -13.29
N MET A 137 -9.73 -6.91 -13.27
CA MET A 137 -9.97 -5.74 -12.44
C MET A 137 -11.38 -5.17 -12.70
N ARG A 138 -11.72 -4.92 -13.97
CA ARG A 138 -13.04 -4.39 -14.35
C ARG A 138 -14.18 -5.28 -13.85
N LYS A 139 -14.06 -6.60 -14.04
CA LYS A 139 -15.05 -7.56 -13.56
C LYS A 139 -15.21 -7.51 -12.04
N PHE A 140 -14.11 -7.39 -11.29
CA PHE A 140 -14.15 -7.35 -9.83
C PHE A 140 -14.75 -6.04 -9.31
N MET A 141 -14.49 -4.93 -9.98
CA MET A 141 -15.13 -3.64 -9.69
C MET A 141 -16.64 -3.67 -10.00
N GLU A 142 -17.05 -4.22 -11.15
CA GLU A 142 -18.46 -4.32 -11.55
C GLU A 142 -19.30 -5.23 -10.64
N LEU A 143 -18.66 -6.22 -9.99
CA LEU A 143 -19.28 -7.14 -9.05
C LEU A 143 -19.16 -6.67 -7.58
N ASP A 144 -18.66 -5.46 -7.33
CA ASP A 144 -18.38 -4.91 -6.00
C ASP A 144 -17.47 -5.82 -5.13
N ILE A 145 -16.64 -6.65 -5.77
CA ILE A 145 -15.59 -7.44 -5.10
C ILE A 145 -14.45 -6.50 -4.68
N ILE A 146 -14.15 -5.51 -5.50
CA ILE A 146 -13.24 -4.43 -5.17
C ILE A 146 -14.03 -3.12 -5.24
N GLU A 147 -14.03 -2.37 -4.15
CA GLU A 147 -14.69 -1.08 -4.05
C GLU A 147 -13.63 0.00 -3.78
N ILE A 148 -13.65 1.10 -4.54
CA ILE A 148 -12.80 2.28 -4.29
C ILE A 148 -13.73 3.46 -4.02
N ILE A 149 -13.79 3.90 -2.77
CA ILE A 149 -14.85 4.80 -2.30
C ILE A 149 -14.30 5.96 -1.45
N PRO A 150 -15.02 7.09 -1.36
CA PRO A 150 -14.75 8.08 -0.32
C PRO A 150 -15.00 7.49 1.08
N LEU A 151 -14.21 7.89 2.06
CA LEU A 151 -14.32 7.40 3.45
C LEU A 151 -15.74 7.53 4.03
N ALA A 152 -16.47 8.59 3.67
CA ALA A 152 -17.83 8.85 4.16
C ALA A 152 -18.83 7.73 3.80
N PHE A 153 -18.58 6.97 2.73
CA PHE A 153 -19.44 5.88 2.27
C PHE A 153 -19.28 4.61 3.12
N MET A 154 -18.35 4.60 4.07
CA MET A 154 -18.21 3.51 5.05
C MET A 154 -19.29 3.56 6.15
N ARG A 155 -19.99 4.69 6.31
CA ARG A 155 -20.97 4.89 7.38
C ARG A 155 -22.06 3.83 7.33
N GLY A 156 -22.37 3.24 8.48
CA GLY A 156 -23.46 2.25 8.62
C GLY A 156 -23.15 0.86 8.04
N ARG A 157 -21.94 0.62 7.53
CA ARG A 157 -21.53 -0.69 7.00
C ARG A 157 -20.96 -1.58 8.10
N THR A 158 -21.13 -2.89 7.96
CA THR A 158 -20.31 -3.87 8.68
C THR A 158 -19.59 -4.70 7.64
N LEU A 159 -18.26 -4.68 7.71
CA LEU A 159 -17.41 -5.21 6.66
C LEU A 159 -16.85 -6.56 7.08
N ASN A 160 -17.60 -7.64 6.85
CA ASN A 160 -17.15 -9.02 7.05
C ASN A 160 -16.34 -9.55 5.86
N GLU A 161 -15.42 -10.47 6.13
CA GLU A 161 -14.53 -11.16 5.18
C GLU A 161 -13.94 -10.22 4.13
N ALA A 162 -13.40 -9.09 4.60
CA ALA A 162 -12.93 -7.99 3.77
C ALA A 162 -11.51 -7.56 4.16
N ALA A 163 -10.71 -7.16 3.18
CA ALA A 163 -9.56 -6.29 3.45
C ALA A 163 -9.98 -4.83 3.23
N ILE A 164 -9.82 -4.02 4.25
CA ILE A 164 -10.25 -2.62 4.27
C ILE A 164 -8.99 -1.77 4.35
N ILE A 165 -8.71 -0.94 3.35
CA ILE A 165 -7.53 -0.08 3.34
C ILE A 165 -7.99 1.37 3.38
N CYS A 166 -7.60 2.10 4.42
CA CYS A 166 -7.86 3.52 4.53
C CYS A 166 -6.57 4.29 4.28
N ASP A 167 -6.46 4.88 3.10
CA ASP A 167 -5.29 5.63 2.66
C ASP A 167 -5.40 7.12 3.00
N GLU A 168 -4.26 7.79 3.12
CA GLU A 168 -4.14 9.17 3.63
C GLU A 168 -4.90 9.43 4.93
N ALA A 169 -4.87 8.44 5.83
CA ALA A 169 -5.64 8.48 7.06
C ALA A 169 -5.20 9.59 8.03
N GLN A 170 -4.02 10.19 7.84
CA GLN A 170 -3.62 11.38 8.60
C GLN A 170 -4.61 12.54 8.45
N ASN A 171 -5.35 12.56 7.34
CA ASN A 171 -6.34 13.58 7.03
C ASN A 171 -7.76 13.24 7.52
N THR A 172 -7.88 12.34 8.50
CA THR A 172 -9.15 12.05 9.18
C THR A 172 -9.30 12.84 10.46
N SER A 173 -10.54 13.17 10.83
CA SER A 173 -10.87 13.58 12.21
C SER A 173 -10.99 12.37 13.14
N GLY A 174 -10.91 12.59 14.46
CA GLY A 174 -11.11 11.52 15.46
C GLY A 174 -12.45 10.79 15.27
N LEU A 175 -13.54 11.53 14.98
CA LEU A 175 -14.85 10.94 14.72
C LEU A 175 -14.88 10.08 13.44
N GLN A 176 -14.19 10.51 12.38
CA GLN A 176 -14.08 9.71 11.15
C GLN A 176 -13.25 8.45 11.39
N MET A 177 -12.15 8.55 12.13
CA MET A 177 -11.31 7.39 12.46
C MET A 177 -12.10 6.37 13.30
N LEU A 178 -12.79 6.81 14.36
CA LEU A 178 -13.67 5.94 15.15
C LEU A 178 -14.78 5.31 14.30
N MET A 179 -15.40 6.09 13.42
CA MET A 179 -16.43 5.58 12.50
C MET A 179 -15.89 4.42 11.66
N VAL A 180 -14.70 4.59 11.07
CA VAL A 180 -14.05 3.58 10.23
C VAL A 180 -13.66 2.34 11.01
N LEU A 181 -12.96 2.49 12.14
CA LEU A 181 -12.48 1.37 12.95
C LEU A 181 -13.63 0.46 13.41
N THR A 182 -14.80 1.05 13.72
CA THR A 182 -16.01 0.30 14.10
C THR A 182 -16.74 -0.37 12.94
N ARG A 183 -16.25 -0.28 11.70
CA ARG A 183 -16.82 -1.02 10.55
C ARG A 183 -16.21 -2.40 10.37
N LEU A 184 -15.11 -2.72 11.08
CA LEU A 184 -14.44 -4.01 11.00
C LEU A 184 -15.39 -5.14 11.44
N GLY A 185 -15.64 -6.10 10.54
CA GLY A 185 -16.44 -7.29 10.82
C GLY A 185 -15.60 -8.56 10.97
N HIS A 186 -16.27 -9.71 11.09
CA HIS A 186 -15.61 -11.00 11.27
C HIS A 186 -14.83 -11.42 10.02
N GLY A 187 -13.65 -12.03 10.21
CA GLY A 187 -12.80 -12.54 9.13
C GLY A 187 -12.20 -11.43 8.25
N SER A 188 -12.22 -10.18 8.74
CA SER A 188 -11.71 -9.03 8.02
C SER A 188 -10.40 -8.53 8.59
N LYS A 189 -9.68 -7.77 7.78
CA LYS A 189 -8.51 -7.00 8.20
C LYS A 189 -8.66 -5.56 7.78
N MET A 190 -8.12 -4.63 8.58
CA MET A 190 -8.13 -3.21 8.29
C MET A 190 -6.71 -2.65 8.35
N ILE A 191 -6.31 -1.96 7.29
CA ILE A 191 -4.98 -1.36 7.15
C ILE A 191 -5.16 0.14 6.99
N ILE A 192 -4.59 0.91 7.92
CA ILE A 192 -4.70 2.37 7.98
C ILE A 192 -3.33 2.94 7.62
N THR A 193 -3.22 3.62 6.47
CA THR A 193 -1.95 4.16 5.96
C THR A 193 -1.97 5.68 5.97
N GLY A 194 -0.85 6.30 6.31
CA GLY A 194 -0.73 7.76 6.27
C GLY A 194 0.69 8.28 6.43
N ASP A 195 0.84 9.59 6.26
CA ASP A 195 2.08 10.32 6.54
C ASP A 195 1.78 11.44 7.55
N ILE A 196 2.16 11.23 8.81
CA ILE A 196 1.90 12.19 9.91
C ILE A 196 2.60 13.54 9.72
N THR A 197 3.55 13.65 8.78
CA THR A 197 4.19 14.93 8.43
C THR A 197 3.42 15.74 7.38
N GLN A 198 2.42 15.13 6.74
CA GLN A 198 1.61 15.73 5.67
C GLN A 198 0.13 15.78 6.08
N VAL A 199 -0.16 16.48 7.19
CA VAL A 199 -1.53 16.67 7.68
C VAL A 199 -2.13 17.92 7.01
N ASP A 200 -3.13 17.71 6.18
CA ASP A 200 -3.85 18.73 5.40
C ASP A 200 -5.17 19.18 6.08
N LEU A 201 -5.29 18.94 7.39
CA LEU A 201 -6.44 19.37 8.18
C LEU A 201 -6.34 20.86 8.53
N ALA A 202 -7.48 21.47 8.87
CA ALA A 202 -7.50 22.86 9.32
C ALA A 202 -6.55 23.09 10.51
N ALA A 203 -5.89 24.25 10.53
CA ALA A 203 -5.02 24.63 11.64
C ALA A 203 -5.80 24.50 12.96
N ASN A 204 -5.29 23.70 13.89
CA ASN A 204 -5.88 23.31 15.19
C ASN A 204 -6.70 22.01 15.22
N GLN A 205 -6.91 21.31 14.10
CA GLN A 205 -7.53 19.99 14.14
C GLN A 205 -6.48 18.89 14.29
N ARG A 206 -6.58 18.11 15.37
CA ARG A 206 -5.74 16.92 15.57
C ARG A 206 -6.18 15.82 14.60
N SER A 207 -5.19 15.14 14.00
CA SER A 207 -5.42 13.97 13.17
C SER A 207 -6.01 12.82 13.99
N GLY A 208 -7.11 12.26 13.49
CA GLY A 208 -7.76 11.08 14.07
C GLY A 208 -6.89 9.83 14.01
N MET A 209 -6.06 9.69 12.97
CA MET A 209 -5.09 8.60 12.90
C MET A 209 -4.07 8.67 14.04
N VAL A 210 -3.48 9.85 14.25
CA VAL A 210 -2.49 10.06 15.34
C VAL A 210 -3.12 9.81 16.70
N GLU A 211 -4.31 10.36 16.93
CA GLU A 211 -5.08 10.12 18.15
C GLU A 211 -5.38 8.63 18.38
N ALA A 212 -5.84 7.92 17.36
CA ALA A 212 -6.15 6.50 17.45
C ALA A 212 -4.90 5.65 17.73
N MET A 213 -3.77 5.95 17.08
CA MET A 213 -2.50 5.26 17.37
C MET A 213 -2.10 5.39 18.84
N ASP A 214 -2.26 6.58 19.43
CA ASP A 214 -1.95 6.81 20.85
C ASP A 214 -2.87 6.03 21.79
N ILE A 215 -4.18 6.04 21.52
CA ILE A 215 -5.21 5.40 22.34
C ILE A 215 -5.13 3.87 22.24
N LEU A 216 -4.91 3.34 21.04
CA LEU A 216 -5.11 1.92 20.73
C LEU A 216 -3.82 1.08 20.81
N ARG A 217 -2.65 1.69 21.07
CA ARG A 217 -1.33 1.02 21.07
C ARG A 217 -1.18 -0.21 21.97
N ARG A 218 -2.09 -0.45 22.91
CA ARG A 218 -2.04 -1.57 23.88
C ARG A 218 -3.12 -2.62 23.65
N ILE A 219 -3.89 -2.50 22.58
CA ILE A 219 -4.96 -3.45 22.26
C ILE A 219 -4.36 -4.58 21.42
N ASP A 220 -4.54 -5.81 21.88
CA ASP A 220 -4.12 -6.99 21.13
C ASP A 220 -4.85 -7.08 19.79
N GLY A 221 -4.12 -7.51 18.76
CA GLY A 221 -4.63 -7.55 17.38
C GLY A 221 -4.55 -6.20 16.64
N ILE A 222 -3.98 -5.16 17.26
CA ILE A 222 -3.66 -3.88 16.61
C ILE A 222 -2.14 -3.71 16.49
N GLY A 223 -1.63 -3.73 15.26
CA GLY A 223 -0.23 -3.51 14.95
C GLY A 223 0.07 -2.05 14.58
N LEU A 224 1.22 -1.53 15.03
CA LEU A 224 1.73 -0.21 14.65
C LEU A 224 3.09 -0.36 13.96
N VAL A 225 3.23 0.25 12.78
CA VAL A 225 4.47 0.24 12.00
C VAL A 225 4.80 1.65 11.53
N GLU A 226 6.07 2.02 11.65
CA GLU A 226 6.60 3.28 11.15
C GLU A 226 7.68 2.98 10.11
N LEU A 227 7.40 3.34 8.85
CA LEU A 227 8.36 3.32 7.75
C LEU A 227 9.10 4.65 7.70
N SER A 228 10.39 4.56 7.44
CA SER A 228 11.31 5.70 7.47
C SER A 228 11.77 6.10 6.07
N GLN A 229 12.61 7.14 5.99
CA GLN A 229 13.30 7.52 4.74
C GLN A 229 14.15 6.37 4.16
N ARG A 230 14.60 5.42 4.98
CA ARG A 230 15.38 4.26 4.54
C ARG A 230 14.54 3.24 3.78
N ASP A 231 13.22 3.30 3.95
CA ASP A 231 12.26 2.41 3.31
C ASP A 231 11.76 2.95 1.95
N ILE A 232 12.28 4.10 1.51
CA ILE A 232 11.92 4.71 0.23
C ILE A 232 12.60 3.97 -0.91
N VAL A 233 11.78 3.31 -1.72
CA VAL A 233 12.21 2.61 -2.93
C VAL A 233 11.78 3.44 -4.12
N ARG A 234 12.73 4.16 -4.72
CA ARG A 234 12.50 4.96 -5.92
C ARG A 234 13.54 4.62 -6.97
N HIS A 235 13.17 4.84 -8.22
CA HIS A 235 14.10 4.74 -9.33
C HIS A 235 15.33 5.63 -9.08
N ARG A 236 16.53 5.11 -9.36
CA ARG A 236 17.82 5.80 -9.09
C ARG A 236 17.85 7.23 -9.65
N LEU A 237 17.29 7.45 -10.84
CA LEU A 237 17.21 8.78 -11.44
C LEU A 237 16.36 9.75 -10.62
N VAL A 238 15.23 9.28 -10.07
CA VAL A 238 14.35 10.11 -9.23
C VAL A 238 15.06 10.49 -7.93
N GLN A 239 15.81 9.57 -7.32
CA GLN A 239 16.63 9.87 -6.15
C GLN A 239 17.68 10.96 -6.47
N ASN A 240 18.38 10.84 -7.60
CA ASN A 240 19.37 11.83 -8.04
C ASN A 240 18.73 13.22 -8.27
N ILE A 241 17.53 13.27 -8.86
CA ILE A 241 16.81 14.53 -9.08
C ILE A 241 16.41 15.17 -7.75
N VAL A 242 15.83 14.40 -6.83
CA VAL A 242 15.42 14.91 -5.50
C VAL A 242 16.62 15.47 -4.74
N GLU A 243 17.75 14.77 -4.77
CA GLU A 243 18.98 15.20 -4.12
C GLU A 243 19.54 16.49 -4.73
N ALA A 244 19.55 16.63 -6.06
CA ALA A 244 19.99 17.85 -6.73
C ALA A 244 19.14 19.07 -6.33
N TYR A 245 17.83 18.91 -6.17
CA TYR A 245 16.95 19.97 -5.69
C TYR A 245 17.16 20.29 -4.20
N ARG A 246 17.37 19.27 -3.35
CA ARG A 246 17.68 19.44 -1.92
C ARG A 246 18.94 20.28 -1.73
N LEU A 247 20.03 19.93 -2.41
CA LEU A 247 21.31 20.64 -2.34
C LEU A 247 21.18 22.11 -2.77
N ARG A 248 20.38 22.39 -3.80
CA ARG A 248 20.11 23.77 -4.25
C ARG A 248 19.34 24.57 -3.20
N GLN A 249 18.33 23.99 -2.55
CA GLN A 249 17.57 24.65 -1.50
C GLN A 249 18.43 24.94 -0.27
N GLU A 250 19.30 24.00 0.13
CA GLU A 250 20.23 24.18 1.24
C GLU A 250 21.26 25.28 0.96
N ALA A 251 21.82 25.32 -0.24
CA ALA A 251 22.72 26.39 -0.66
C ALA A 251 22.03 27.76 -0.63
N ALA A 252 20.78 27.85 -1.11
CA ALA A 252 20.00 29.09 -1.08
C ALA A 252 19.67 29.54 0.36
N ALA A 253 19.34 28.61 1.25
CA ALA A 253 19.07 28.90 2.66
C ALA A 253 20.33 29.38 3.41
N GLN A 254 21.50 28.80 3.11
CA GLN A 254 22.78 29.24 3.67
C GLN A 254 23.21 30.62 3.16
N ALA A 255 22.98 30.91 1.87
CA ALA A 255 23.25 32.24 1.30
C ALA A 255 22.41 33.33 1.99
N LYS A 256 21.11 33.09 2.17
CA LYS A 256 20.23 34.01 2.91
C LYS A 256 20.68 34.26 4.36
N LYS A 257 21.14 33.22 5.07
CA LYS A 257 21.66 33.36 6.45
C LYS A 257 22.93 34.21 6.52
N ARG A 258 23.77 34.17 5.48
CA ARG A 258 24.99 34.99 5.40
C ARG A 258 24.71 36.45 5.04
N GLU A 259 23.60 36.75 4.37
CA GLU A 259 23.17 38.12 4.06
C GLU A 259 22.41 38.79 5.21
N THR A 260 21.93 38.01 6.18
CA THR A 260 21.20 38.50 7.37
C THR A 260 22.03 38.48 8.66
N SER A 261 23.30 38.06 8.60
CA SER A 261 24.29 38.15 9.68
C SER A 261 25.31 39.24 9.37
#